data_AF-A0A519BSS7-F1
#
_entry.id   AF-A0A519BSS7-F1
#
_cell.length_a   1.000
_cell.length_b   1.000
_cell.length_c   1.000
_cell.angle_alpha   90.00
_cell.angle_beta   90.00
_cell.angle_gamma   90.00
#
_symmetry.space_group_name_H-M   'P 1'
#
loop_
_entity.id
_entity.type
_entity.pdbx_description
1 polymer ?
#
loop_
_entity_poly.entity_id
_entity_poly.type
_entity_poly.pdbx_seq_one_letter_code
_entity_poly.pdbx_strand_id
1 'polypeptide(L)'
;MRIGIDLDEILAEWMNSFIDFHNINYGTNLERKDFYTFDLWKPLDIKRGEERERINNFSKSDFYRNISPVEGSIEGIDNLQ
;
A
#
# COMPACT_ATOMS: atom_id res chain seq x y z
N MET A 1 15.64 11.75 22.76
CA MET A 1 15.85 10.80 21.63
C MET A 1 14.98 11.27 20.46
N ARG A 2 15.38 11.01 19.20
CA ARG A 2 14.53 11.28 18.02
C ARG A 2 14.36 9.96 17.26
N ILE A 3 13.13 9.59 16.96
CA ILE A 3 12.78 8.38 16.20
C ILE A 3 12.04 8.83 14.95
N GLY A 4 12.49 8.37 13.77
CA GLY A 4 11.73 8.50 12.53
C GLY A 4 10.87 7.26 12.33
N ILE A 5 9.62 7.45 11.93
CA ILE A 5 8.63 6.37 11.77
C ILE A 5 8.10 6.45 10.34
N ASP A 6 8.16 5.33 9.64
CA ASP A 6 7.63 5.21 8.28
C ASP A 6 6.10 5.09 8.32
N LEU A 7 5.43 5.47 7.22
CA LEU A 7 3.97 5.42 7.13
C LEU A 7 3.52 4.12 6.48
N ASP A 8 3.97 3.87 5.25
CA ASP A 8 3.49 2.75 4.44
C ASP A 8 4.02 1.44 5.02
N GLU A 9 3.11 0.48 5.23
CA GLU A 9 3.36 -0.84 5.81
C GLU A 9 3.88 -0.87 7.25
N ILE A 10 4.08 0.28 7.90
CA ILE A 10 4.43 0.41 9.32
C ILE A 10 3.25 0.98 10.13
N LEU A 11 2.63 2.04 9.65
CA LEU A 11 1.46 2.66 10.27
C LEU A 11 0.19 2.46 9.45
N ALA A 12 0.31 2.31 8.13
CA ALA A 12 -0.80 2.20 7.19
C ALA A 12 -0.67 0.94 6.33
N GLU A 13 -1.72 0.12 6.23
CA GLU A 13 -1.77 -1.08 5.37
C GLU A 13 -1.95 -0.72 3.89
N TRP A 14 -1.02 0.06 3.36
CA TRP A 14 -1.02 0.59 2.00
C TRP A 14 -1.16 -0.52 0.95
N MET A 15 -0.42 -1.62 1.09
CA MET A 15 -0.36 -2.69 0.10
C MET A 15 -1.69 -3.44 -0.04
N ASN A 16 -2.36 -3.73 1.08
CA ASN A 16 -3.67 -4.40 1.04
C ASN A 16 -4.69 -3.53 0.31
N SER A 17 -4.73 -2.25 0.67
CA SER A 17 -5.65 -1.28 0.05
C SER A 17 -5.34 -1.04 -1.44
N PHE A 18 -4.06 -0.98 -1.81
CA PHE A 18 -3.64 -0.86 -3.21
C PHE A 18 -4.02 -2.09 -4.03
N ILE A 19 -3.85 -3.30 -3.47
CA ILE A 19 -4.24 -4.57 -4.12
C ILE A 19 -5.74 -4.60 -4.37
N ASP A 20 -6.56 -4.23 -3.39
CA ASP A 20 -8.01 -4.18 -3.53
C ASP A 20 -8.43 -3.19 -4.63
N PHE A 21 -7.88 -1.97 -4.60
CA PHE A 21 -8.08 -0.97 -5.65
C PHE A 21 -7.69 -1.54 -7.02
N HIS A 22 -6.53 -2.17 -7.11
CA HIS A 22 -6.00 -2.67 -8.37
C HIS A 22 -6.87 -3.81 -8.94
N ASN A 23 -7.21 -4.80 -8.11
CA ASN A 23 -8.06 -5.92 -8.49
C ASN A 23 -9.42 -5.44 -9.01
N ILE A 24 -10.03 -4.47 -8.32
CA ILE A 24 -11.33 -3.90 -8.71
C ILE A 24 -11.24 -3.12 -10.03
N ASN A 25 -10.21 -2.30 -10.24
CA ASN A 25 -10.12 -1.42 -11.41
C ASN A 25 -9.57 -2.10 -12.67
N TYR A 26 -8.75 -3.15 -12.51
CA TYR A 26 -8.04 -3.80 -13.60
C TYR A 26 -8.45 -5.27 -13.80
N GLY A 27 -9.41 -5.78 -13.03
CA GLY A 27 -9.94 -7.13 -13.17
C GLY A 27 -8.91 -8.22 -12.83
N THR A 28 -7.96 -7.91 -11.95
CA THR A 28 -6.95 -8.87 -11.48
C THR A 28 -7.42 -9.57 -10.21
N ASN A 29 -6.69 -10.61 -9.80
CA ASN A 29 -6.91 -11.32 -8.54
C ASN A 29 -5.57 -11.56 -7.84
N LEU A 30 -4.82 -10.47 -7.66
CA LEU A 30 -3.53 -10.49 -6.99
C LEU A 30 -3.72 -10.56 -5.49
N GLU A 31 -2.82 -11.26 -4.82
CA GLU A 31 -2.72 -11.36 -3.38
C GLU A 31 -1.39 -10.79 -2.90
N ARG A 32 -1.29 -10.47 -1.60
CA ARG A 32 -0.07 -9.91 -1.01
C ARG A 32 1.18 -10.76 -1.25
N LYS A 33 1.03 -12.08 -1.30
CA LYS A 33 2.13 -13.02 -1.58
C LYS A 33 2.73 -12.88 -2.98
N ASP A 34 1.99 -12.27 -3.91
CA ASP A 34 2.45 -12.05 -5.29
C ASP A 34 3.43 -10.86 -5.36
N PHE A 35 3.46 -9.99 -4.34
CA PHE A 35 4.34 -8.83 -4.27
C PHE A 35 5.65 -9.17 -3.56
N TYR A 36 6.60 -9.73 -4.31
CA TYR A 36 7.93 -10.13 -3.82
C TYR A 36 9.04 -9.10 -4.08
N THR A 37 8.69 -7.91 -4.57
CA THR A 37 9.64 -6.88 -5.00
C THR A 37 9.01 -5.49 -4.92
N PHE A 38 9.83 -4.46 -4.66
CA PHE A 38 9.41 -3.05 -4.70
C PHE A 38 9.13 -2.54 -6.12
N ASP A 39 9.59 -3.26 -7.15
CA ASP A 39 9.29 -2.97 -8.55
C ASP A 39 7.85 -3.40 -8.89
N LEU A 40 6.84 -2.61 -8.50
CA LEU A 40 5.42 -2.98 -8.63
C LEU A 40 4.99 -3.38 -10.05
N TRP A 41 5.62 -2.86 -11.10
CA TRP A 41 5.31 -3.27 -12.47
C TRP A 41 5.49 -4.76 -12.75
N LYS A 42 6.35 -5.45 -12.00
CA LYS A 42 6.59 -6.90 -12.14
C LYS A 42 5.39 -7.74 -11.65
N PRO A 43 4.94 -7.65 -10.38
CA PRO A 43 3.79 -8.40 -9.90
C PRO A 43 2.48 -7.96 -10.55
N LEU A 44 2.38 -6.70 -11.00
CA LEU A 44 1.21 -6.21 -11.73
C LEU A 44 1.16 -6.68 -13.19
N ASP A 45 2.24 -7.30 -13.70
CA ASP A 45 2.42 -7.71 -15.10
C ASP A 45 2.17 -6.57 -16.11
N ILE A 46 2.77 -5.41 -15.84
CA ILE A 46 2.63 -4.20 -16.66
C ILE A 46 3.97 -3.67 -17.14
N LYS A 47 3.92 -2.71 -18.07
CA LYS A 47 5.13 -2.02 -18.52
C LYS A 47 5.71 -1.18 -17.39
N ARG A 48 7.03 -1.25 -17.20
CA ARG A 48 7.75 -0.36 -16.29
C ARG A 48 7.42 1.11 -16.61
N GLY A 49 7.01 1.85 -15.58
CA GLY A 49 6.52 3.21 -15.63
C GLY A 49 4.99 3.34 -15.49
N GLU A 50 4.23 2.33 -15.92
CA GLU A 50 2.76 2.34 -15.83
C GLU A 50 2.28 2.26 -14.37
N GLU A 51 3.05 1.62 -13.49
CA GLU A 51 2.76 1.52 -12.06
C GLU A 51 2.58 2.91 -11.43
N ARG A 52 3.29 3.94 -11.93
CA ARG A 52 3.18 5.30 -11.39
C ARG A 52 1.82 5.91 -11.64
N GLU A 53 1.23 5.65 -12.80
CA GLU A 53 -0.10 6.12 -13.12
C GLU A 53 -1.14 5.42 -12.24
N ARG A 54 -0.99 4.09 -12.08
CA ARG A 54 -1.89 3.30 -11.21
C ARG A 54 -1.80 3.76 -9.76
N ILE A 55 -0.61 4.03 -9.24
CA ILE A 55 -0.39 4.59 -7.90
C ILE A 55 -1.01 5.98 -7.77
N ASN A 56 -0.86 6.85 -8.76
CA ASN A 56 -1.45 8.19 -8.76
C ASN A 56 -3.00 8.17 -8.83
N ASN A 57 -3.58 7.17 -9.49
CA ASN A 57 -5.02 6.94 -9.48
C ASN A 57 -5.47 6.40 -8.13
N PHE A 58 -4.72 5.45 -7.57
CA PHE A 58 -4.95 4.94 -6.22
C PHE A 58 -4.93 6.07 -5.18
N SER A 59 -3.94 6.96 -5.20
CA SER A 59 -3.83 8.07 -4.23
C SER A 59 -5.00 9.06 -4.26
N LYS A 60 -5.80 9.05 -5.33
CA LYS A 60 -7.01 9.89 -5.48
C LYS A 60 -8.30 9.15 -5.11
N SER A 61 -8.21 7.84 -4.87
CA SER A 61 -9.35 6.97 -4.61
C SER A 61 -9.73 6.95 -3.12
N ASP A 62 -10.93 6.45 -2.83
CA ASP A 62 -11.37 6.23 -1.45
C ASP A 62 -10.63 5.05 -0.78
N PHE A 63 -10.00 4.15 -1.55
CA PHE A 63 -9.13 3.10 -0.99
C PHE A 63 -7.93 3.72 -0.28
N TYR A 64 -7.28 4.71 -0.90
CA TYR A 64 -6.16 5.41 -0.29
C TYR A 64 -6.57 6.27 0.93
N ARG A 65 -7.74 6.92 0.86
CA ARG A 65 -8.26 7.75 1.96
C ARG A 65 -8.62 6.94 3.20
N ASN A 66 -8.99 5.68 3.01
CA ASN A 66 -9.47 4.80 4.07
C ASN A 66 -8.51 3.63 4.34
N ILE A 67 -7.20 3.83 4.12
CA ILE A 67 -6.20 2.81 4.47
C ILE A 67 -6.29 2.52 5.98
N SER A 68 -6.45 1.24 6.31
CA SER A 68 -6.47 0.77 7.69
C SER A 68 -5.11 0.95 8.35
N PRO A 69 -5.06 1.31 9.64
CA PRO A 69 -3.84 1.25 10.41
C PRO A 69 -3.28 -0.17 10.47
N VAL A 70 -1.95 -0.32 10.47
CA VAL A 70 -1.32 -1.62 10.76
C VAL A 70 -1.68 -2.04 12.18
N GLU A 71 -1.98 -3.32 12.39
CA GLU A 71 -2.34 -3.85 13.72
C GLU A 71 -1.26 -3.49 14.77
N GLY A 72 -1.71 -2.97 15.91
CA GLY A 72 -0.84 -2.55 17.01
C GLY A 72 -0.04 -1.27 16.76
N SER A 73 -0.08 -0.67 15.56
CA SER A 73 0.69 0.54 15.24
C SER A 73 0.29 1.74 16.11
N ILE A 74 -1.01 1.96 16.33
CA ILE A 74 -1.52 3.05 17.17
C ILE A 74 -1.02 2.91 18.61
N GLU A 75 -1.20 1.72 19.21
CA GLU A 75 -0.70 1.43 20.57
C GLU A 75 0.82 1.58 20.65
N GLY A 76 1.55 1.13 19.62
CA GLY A 76 3.00 1.29 19.54
C GLY A 76 3.43 2.76 19.56
N ILE A 77 2.73 3.63 18.82
CA ILE A 77 2.99 5.07 18.83
C ILE A 77 2.69 5.69 20.19
N ASP A 78 1.58 5.32 20.82
CA ASP A 78 1.20 5.86 22.14
C ASP A 78 2.23 5.52 23.22
N ASN A 79 2.90 4.36 23.11
CA ASN A 79 3.97 3.96 24.02
C ASN A 79 5.34 4.63 23.75
N LEU A 80 5.50 5.33 22.63
CA LEU A 80 6.72 6.07 22.28
C LEU A 80 6.70 7.55 22.75
N GLN A 81 5.58 8.00 23.33
CA GLN A 81 5.42 9.34 23.92
C GLN A 81 6.27 9.51 25.20
#